data_AF-A0A328TW70-F1
#
_entry.id   AF-A0A328TW70-F1
#
_cell.length_a   1.000
_cell.length_b   1.000
_cell.length_c   1.000
_cell.angle_alpha   90.00
_cell.angle_beta   90.00
_cell.angle_gamma   90.00
#
_symmetry.space_group_name_H-M   'P 1'
#
loop_
_entity.id
_entity.type
_entity.pdbx_description
1 polymer ?
#
loop_
_entity_poly.entity_id
_entity_poly.type
_entity_poly.pdbx_seq_one_letter_code
_entity_poly.pdbx_strand_id
1 'polypeptide(L)'
;MLKRLLKNQKGLTLIELLAVVIILGIVSAIAVPSIGKIIDNSKKDAHVANAVQMINSTKLLIAGGDATLRPSNGSQVYIPLNYLVGASGNLDALKNPDGGTYNSPTADVVSTSAVPTGSYVKVSLAASPATEFTYDVKLVPSSGRGVQTGSPSAGNPIAEANLTRSAVN
;
A
#
# COMPACT_ATOMS: atom_id res chain seq x y z
N MET A 1 57.49 3.45 -28.88
CA MET A 1 57.09 2.04 -28.68
C MET A 1 55.63 1.86 -28.24
N LEU A 2 54.99 2.87 -27.63
CA LEU A 2 53.61 2.81 -27.10
C LEU A 2 52.47 2.71 -28.17
N LYS A 3 52.74 3.07 -29.43
CA LYS A 3 51.73 3.13 -30.52
C LYS A 3 51.23 1.76 -31.01
N ARG A 4 51.88 0.64 -30.65
CA ARG A 4 51.49 -0.72 -31.10
C ARG A 4 50.45 -1.38 -30.19
N LEU A 5 50.35 -0.96 -28.92
CA LEU A 5 49.41 -1.52 -27.95
C LEU A 5 47.96 -1.04 -28.18
N LEU A 6 47.76 0.14 -28.77
CA LEU A 6 46.43 0.70 -29.05
C LEU A 6 45.75 0.14 -30.32
N LYS A 7 46.42 -0.74 -31.08
CA LYS A 7 45.93 -1.26 -32.38
C LYS A 7 45.49 -2.72 -32.37
N ASN A 8 45.44 -3.38 -31.21
CA ASN A 8 44.94 -4.76 -31.07
C ASN A 8 43.41 -4.80 -30.83
N GLN A 9 42.64 -4.08 -31.66
CA GLN A 9 41.20 -4.34 -31.75
C GLN A 9 40.96 -5.48 -32.74
N LYS A 10 41.43 -6.68 -32.37
CA LYS A 10 40.97 -7.91 -33.05
C LYS A 10 39.46 -7.95 -32.81
N GLY A 11 38.70 -7.64 -33.85
CA GLY A 11 37.26 -7.41 -33.77
C GLY A 11 36.55 -8.62 -33.18
N LEU A 12 35.54 -8.34 -32.34
CA LEU A 12 34.57 -9.34 -31.92
C LEU A 12 34.09 -10.10 -33.15
N THR A 13 34.12 -11.42 -33.06
CA THR A 13 33.56 -12.28 -34.09
C THR A 13 32.05 -12.41 -33.90
N LEU A 14 31.29 -12.59 -34.98
CA LEU A 14 29.84 -12.78 -34.88
C LEU A 14 29.45 -13.97 -34.00
N ILE A 15 30.30 -15.00 -33.92
CA ILE A 15 30.07 -16.18 -33.08
C ILE A 15 30.16 -15.87 -31.59
N GLU A 16 31.03 -14.96 -31.18
CA GLU A 16 31.14 -14.52 -29.79
C GLU A 16 29.91 -13.71 -29.36
N LEU A 17 29.43 -12.81 -30.22
CA LEU A 17 28.16 -12.12 -29.97
C LEU A 17 26.97 -13.09 -29.96
N LEU A 18 26.98 -14.09 -30.84
CA LEU A 18 25.92 -15.11 -30.90
C LEU A 18 25.84 -15.92 -29.59
N ALA A 19 26.99 -16.37 -29.06
CA ALA A 19 27.02 -17.13 -27.81
C ALA A 19 26.45 -16.31 -26.63
N VAL A 20 26.76 -15.01 -26.56
CA VAL A 20 26.26 -14.12 -25.50
C VAL A 20 24.75 -13.94 -25.57
N VAL A 21 24.19 -13.66 -26.76
CA VAL A 21 22.74 -13.46 -26.88
C VAL A 21 21.95 -14.74 -26.63
N ILE A 22 22.50 -15.92 -26.92
CA ILE A 22 21.90 -17.21 -26.58
C ILE A 22 21.81 -17.35 -25.06
N ILE A 23 22.91 -17.13 -24.34
CA ILE A 23 22.93 -17.21 -22.88
C ILE A 23 21.96 -16.19 -22.27
N LEU A 24 21.99 -14.93 -22.74
CA LEU A 24 21.04 -13.89 -22.30
C LEU A 24 19.59 -14.28 -22.60
N GLY A 25 19.32 -14.94 -23.73
CA GLY A 25 17.99 -15.42 -24.08
C GLY A 25 17.46 -16.47 -23.11
N ILE A 26 18.28 -17.48 -22.78
CA ILE A 26 17.92 -18.53 -21.82
C ILE A 26 17.70 -17.93 -20.42
N VAL A 27 18.60 -17.06 -19.96
CA VAL A 27 18.47 -16.39 -18.66
C VAL A 27 17.21 -15.51 -18.62
N SER A 28 16.96 -14.72 -19.67
CA SER A 28 15.80 -13.84 -19.74
C SER A 28 14.48 -14.60 -19.72
N ALA A 29 14.41 -15.77 -20.38
CA ALA A 29 13.19 -16.58 -20.42
C ALA A 29 12.72 -17.02 -19.02
N ILE A 30 13.64 -17.31 -18.09
CA ILE A 30 13.32 -17.73 -16.71
C ILE A 30 13.21 -16.52 -15.77
N ALA A 31 14.06 -15.51 -15.98
CA ALA A 31 14.15 -14.35 -15.11
C ALA A 31 12.92 -13.42 -15.22
N VAL A 32 12.44 -13.15 -16.43
CA VAL A 32 11.32 -12.22 -16.66
C VAL A 32 10.05 -12.59 -15.88
N PRO A 33 9.49 -13.83 -15.98
CA PRO A 33 8.30 -14.19 -15.24
C PRO A 33 8.53 -14.22 -13.71
N SER A 34 9.74 -14.57 -13.27
CA SER A 34 10.09 -14.63 -11.85
C SER A 34 10.18 -13.23 -11.21
N ILE A 35 10.83 -12.29 -11.90
CA ILE A 35 10.96 -10.89 -11.46
C ILE A 35 9.59 -10.21 -11.44
N GLY A 36 8.73 -10.47 -12.44
CA GLY A 36 7.37 -9.93 -12.46
C GLY A 36 6.57 -10.29 -11.20
N LYS A 37 6.58 -11.57 -10.81
CA LYS A 37 5.91 -12.03 -9.57
C LYS A 37 6.48 -11.39 -8.30
N ILE A 38 7.81 -11.18 -8.25
CA ILE A 38 8.46 -10.51 -7.12
C ILE A 38 7.97 -9.07 -7.03
N ILE A 39 7.99 -8.33 -8.15
CA ILE A 39 7.51 -6.95 -8.21
C ILE A 39 6.04 -6.88 -7.77
N ASP A 40 5.19 -7.79 -8.26
CA ASP A 40 3.77 -7.81 -7.89
C ASP A 40 3.56 -8.05 -6.40
N ASN A 41 4.32 -8.97 -5.80
CA ASN A 41 4.28 -9.22 -4.37
C ASN A 41 4.79 -8.02 -3.57
N SER A 42 5.89 -7.39 -3.99
CA SER A 42 6.43 -6.18 -3.35
C SER A 42 5.44 -5.02 -3.40
N LYS A 43 4.71 -4.85 -4.51
CA LYS A 43 3.64 -3.85 -4.60
C LYS A 43 2.50 -4.17 -3.63
N LYS A 44 2.03 -5.43 -3.58
CA LYS A 44 1.02 -5.86 -2.58
C LYS A 44 1.48 -5.60 -1.15
N ASP A 45 2.73 -5.92 -0.83
CA ASP A 45 3.31 -5.63 0.49
C ASP A 45 3.31 -4.14 0.80
N ALA A 46 3.64 -3.30 -0.18
CA ALA A 46 3.59 -1.85 0.00
C ALA A 46 2.16 -1.33 0.21
N HIS A 47 1.13 -1.91 -0.44
CA HIS A 47 -0.27 -1.59 -0.13
C HIS A 47 -0.64 -1.96 1.30
N VAL A 48 -0.22 -3.14 1.77
CA VAL A 48 -0.44 -3.57 3.16
C VAL A 48 0.28 -2.64 4.13
N ALA A 49 1.52 -2.28 3.85
CA ALA A 49 2.31 -1.36 4.68
C ALA A 49 1.65 0.02 4.78
N ASN A 50 1.15 0.57 3.67
CA ASN A 50 0.39 1.82 3.65
C ASN A 50 -0.87 1.72 4.54
N ALA A 51 -1.56 0.58 4.52
CA ALA A 51 -2.76 0.34 5.34
C ALA A 51 -2.41 0.32 6.84
N VAL A 52 -1.34 -0.39 7.19
CA VAL A 52 -0.79 -0.45 8.55
C VAL A 52 -0.35 0.95 9.00
N GLN A 53 0.26 1.75 8.12
CA GLN A 53 0.67 3.11 8.43
C GLN A 53 -0.54 3.99 8.81
N MET A 54 -1.66 3.89 8.08
CA MET A 54 -2.90 4.61 8.45
C MET A 54 -3.42 4.21 9.82
N ILE A 55 -3.42 2.91 10.13
CA ILE A 55 -3.86 2.40 11.43
C ILE A 55 -2.95 2.94 12.52
N ASN A 56 -1.62 2.89 12.33
CA ASN A 56 -0.65 3.38 13.30
C ASN A 56 -0.78 4.88 13.55
N SER A 57 -0.97 5.70 12.51
CA SER A 57 -1.25 7.13 12.68
C SER A 57 -2.54 7.38 13.45
N THR A 58 -3.59 6.59 13.17
CA THR A 58 -4.86 6.68 13.93
C THR A 58 -4.67 6.30 15.40
N LYS A 59 -3.94 5.21 15.67
CA LYS A 59 -3.59 4.77 17.04
C LYS A 59 -2.82 5.86 17.79
N LEU A 60 -1.86 6.50 17.13
CA LEU A 60 -1.07 7.58 17.71
C LEU A 60 -1.95 8.77 18.11
N LEU A 61 -2.89 9.17 17.25
CA LEU A 61 -3.82 10.27 17.55
C LEU A 61 -4.77 9.95 18.71
N ILE A 62 -5.29 8.73 18.76
CA ILE A 62 -6.14 8.27 19.87
C ILE A 62 -5.36 8.22 21.18
N ALA A 63 -4.10 7.78 21.13
CA ALA A 63 -3.20 7.78 22.28
C ALA A 63 -2.80 9.21 22.71
N GLY A 64 -2.69 10.13 21.75
CA GLY A 64 -2.44 11.55 21.96
C GLY A 64 -3.61 12.32 22.57
N GLY A 65 -4.76 11.65 22.78
CA GLY A 65 -5.89 12.21 23.52
C GLY A 65 -6.96 12.90 22.66
N ASP A 66 -6.97 12.69 21.34
CA ASP A 66 -8.05 13.22 20.49
C ASP A 66 -9.36 12.49 20.80
N ALA A 67 -10.25 13.18 21.52
CA ALA A 67 -11.54 12.64 21.96
C ALA A 67 -12.49 12.37 20.79
N THR A 68 -12.31 13.04 19.64
CA THR A 68 -13.19 12.89 18.47
C THR A 68 -13.02 11.53 17.79
N LEU A 69 -11.85 10.92 17.96
CA LEU A 69 -11.48 9.64 17.35
C LEU A 69 -11.86 8.43 18.22
N ARG A 70 -12.33 8.67 19.44
CA ARG A 70 -12.60 7.64 20.44
C ARG A 70 -14.07 7.21 20.39
N PRO A 71 -14.39 6.00 19.92
CA PRO A 71 -15.76 5.50 19.98
C PRO A 71 -16.21 5.30 21.42
N SER A 72 -17.50 5.56 21.67
CA SER A 72 -18.19 5.11 22.89
C SER A 72 -18.40 3.59 22.88
N ASN A 73 -18.71 2.99 24.02
CA ASN A 73 -19.01 1.56 24.12
C ASN A 73 -20.12 1.15 23.13
N GLY A 74 -19.87 0.10 22.35
CA GLY A 74 -20.78 -0.39 21.30
C GLY A 74 -20.87 0.49 20.06
N SER A 75 -19.99 1.50 19.92
CA SER A 75 -20.00 2.44 18.78
C SER A 75 -18.74 2.31 17.93
N GLN A 76 -18.77 2.98 16.77
CA GLN A 76 -17.65 3.05 15.84
C GLN A 76 -17.43 4.49 15.36
N VAL A 77 -16.20 4.77 14.95
CA VAL A 77 -15.77 6.03 14.37
C VAL A 77 -15.01 5.74 13.07
N TYR A 78 -15.29 6.51 12.04
CA TYR A 78 -14.62 6.47 10.75
C TYR A 78 -13.73 7.70 10.62
N ILE A 79 -12.43 7.46 10.42
CA ILE A 79 -11.41 8.48 10.21
C ILE A 79 -11.01 8.45 8.74
N PRO A 80 -11.36 9.47 7.93
CA PRO A 80 -11.00 9.50 6.52
C PRO A 80 -9.50 9.73 6.33
N LEU A 81 -8.92 9.24 5.23
CA LEU A 81 -7.50 9.44 4.91
C LEU A 81 -7.11 10.92 4.85
N ASN A 82 -8.02 11.79 4.40
CA ASN A 82 -7.79 13.24 4.35
C ASN A 82 -7.56 13.82 5.76
N TYR A 83 -8.15 13.27 6.81
CA TYR A 83 -7.91 13.68 8.20
C TYR A 83 -6.51 13.35 8.68
N LEU A 84 -6.02 12.16 8.32
CA LEU A 84 -4.70 11.71 8.72
C LEU A 84 -3.59 12.54 8.03
N VAL A 85 -3.81 12.93 6.78
CA VAL A 85 -2.82 13.67 5.97
C VAL A 85 -2.95 15.19 6.09
N GLY A 86 -4.18 15.68 6.18
CA GLY A 86 -4.53 17.10 6.20
C GLY A 86 -4.69 17.63 7.62
N ALA A 87 -5.89 17.58 8.19
CA ALA A 87 -6.21 18.23 9.47
C ALA A 87 -5.30 17.82 10.62
N SER A 88 -5.01 16.52 10.76
CA SER A 88 -4.16 16.03 11.85
C SER A 88 -2.67 16.07 11.52
N GLY A 89 -2.29 16.08 10.24
CA GLY A 89 -0.90 16.07 9.77
C GLY A 89 -0.03 14.94 10.32
N ASN A 90 -0.64 13.84 10.78
CA ASN A 90 0.06 12.71 11.44
C ASN A 90 0.41 11.57 10.48
N LEU A 91 0.17 11.76 9.18
CA LEU A 91 0.47 10.81 8.14
C LEU A 91 0.92 11.57 6.88
N ASP A 92 2.05 11.17 6.29
CA ASP A 92 2.45 11.69 4.99
C ASP A 92 1.54 11.18 3.88
N ALA A 93 1.50 11.91 2.76
CA ALA A 93 0.74 11.49 1.60
C ALA A 93 1.19 10.10 1.11
N LEU A 94 0.27 9.13 1.21
CA LEU A 94 0.55 7.74 0.83
C LEU A 94 0.72 7.61 -0.68
N LYS A 95 1.82 6.97 -1.10
CA LYS A 95 2.06 6.66 -2.50
C LYS A 95 1.47 5.31 -2.87
N ASN A 96 0.68 5.27 -3.94
CA ASN A 96 0.19 4.03 -4.52
C ASN A 96 1.31 3.31 -5.33
N PRO A 97 1.71 2.08 -4.95
CA PRO A 97 2.71 1.27 -5.65
C PRO A 97 2.35 0.89 -7.09
N ASP A 98 1.05 0.88 -7.43
CA ASP A 98 0.55 0.64 -8.78
C ASP A 98 0.52 1.92 -9.64
N GLY A 99 0.86 3.06 -9.06
CA GLY A 99 0.78 4.37 -9.71
C GLY A 99 -0.47 5.15 -9.28
N GLY A 100 -0.46 6.46 -9.52
CA GLY A 100 -1.52 7.36 -9.04
C GLY A 100 -1.45 7.61 -7.52
N THR A 101 -2.62 7.83 -6.92
CA THR A 101 -2.85 8.15 -5.50
C THR A 101 -3.91 7.23 -4.90
N TYR A 102 -4.11 7.31 -3.59
CA TYR A 102 -5.30 6.74 -2.96
C TYR A 102 -6.44 7.76 -2.95
N ASN A 103 -7.66 7.28 -3.18
CA ASN A 103 -8.87 8.09 -3.10
C ASN A 103 -9.07 8.49 -1.63
N SER A 104 -8.94 9.77 -1.37
CA SER A 104 -9.21 10.36 -0.06
C SER A 104 -10.57 11.06 -0.13
N PRO A 105 -11.47 10.86 0.85
CA PRO A 105 -12.72 11.62 0.92
C PRO A 105 -12.44 13.13 0.91
N THR A 106 -13.25 13.90 0.19
CA THR A 106 -13.11 15.36 0.10
C THR A 106 -13.38 16.06 1.44
N ALA A 107 -14.26 15.49 2.25
CA ALA A 107 -14.53 15.97 3.60
C ALA A 107 -13.49 15.42 4.58
N ASP A 108 -12.89 16.33 5.33
CA ASP A 108 -11.96 16.04 6.42
C ASP A 108 -12.72 15.87 7.76
N VAL A 109 -13.76 15.04 7.75
CA VAL A 109 -14.70 14.94 8.88
C VAL A 109 -14.73 13.51 9.40
N VAL A 110 -14.38 13.38 10.66
CA VAL A 110 -14.55 12.16 11.44
C VAL A 110 -16.04 11.91 11.67
N SER A 111 -16.52 10.70 11.40
CA SER A 111 -17.96 10.37 11.51
C SER A 111 -18.21 9.11 12.33
N THR A 112 -19.31 9.06 13.07
CA THR A 112 -19.74 7.88 13.85
C THR A 112 -20.75 7.00 13.12
N SER A 113 -21.26 7.44 11.96
CA SER A 113 -22.39 6.77 11.30
C SER A 113 -22.34 6.83 9.77
N ALA A 114 -21.79 7.89 9.18
CA ALA A 114 -21.63 7.98 7.74
C ALA A 114 -20.30 7.35 7.32
N VAL A 115 -20.35 6.32 6.49
CA VAL A 115 -19.16 5.68 5.93
C VAL A 115 -18.55 6.61 4.87
N PRO A 116 -17.29 7.05 5.01
CA PRO A 116 -16.67 7.92 4.01
C PRO A 116 -16.53 7.23 2.65
N THR A 117 -16.78 7.97 1.57
CA THR A 117 -16.53 7.47 0.21
C THR A 117 -15.04 7.57 -0.10
N GLY A 118 -14.30 6.46 0.07
CA GLY A 118 -12.87 6.39 -0.23
C GLY A 118 -12.08 5.63 0.82
N SER A 119 -10.84 6.06 1.06
CA SER A 119 -9.93 5.46 2.02
C SER A 119 -10.18 5.99 3.43
N TYR A 120 -10.27 5.11 4.42
CA TYR A 120 -10.50 5.45 5.82
C TYR A 120 -10.05 4.34 6.76
N VAL A 121 -9.87 4.68 8.04
CA VAL A 121 -9.75 3.74 9.16
C VAL A 121 -11.05 3.75 9.93
N LYS A 122 -11.54 2.58 10.31
CA LYS A 122 -12.68 2.40 11.22
C LYS A 122 -12.14 1.93 12.56
N VAL A 123 -12.52 2.63 13.61
CA VAL A 123 -12.20 2.29 15.00
C VAL A 123 -13.49 1.91 15.70
N SER A 124 -13.55 0.73 16.29
CA SER A 124 -14.72 0.21 16.98
C SER A 124 -14.38 -0.15 18.42
N LEU A 125 -15.32 0.08 19.33
CA LEU A 125 -15.27 -0.41 20.70
C LEU A 125 -16.49 -1.28 20.94
N ALA A 126 -16.28 -2.52 21.39
CA ALA A 126 -17.38 -3.45 21.66
C ALA A 126 -18.30 -2.94 22.78
N ALA A 127 -19.48 -3.55 22.93
CA ALA A 127 -20.36 -3.23 24.05
C ALA A 127 -19.70 -3.64 25.38
N SER A 128 -19.99 -2.89 26.44
CA SER A 128 -19.38 -3.08 27.76
C SER A 128 -19.52 -4.52 28.29
N PRO A 129 -18.49 -5.09 28.94
CA PRO A 129 -17.19 -4.48 29.23
C PRO A 129 -16.21 -4.66 28.06
N ALA A 130 -15.92 -3.58 27.33
CA ALA A 130 -14.89 -3.55 26.30
C ALA A 130 -13.81 -2.56 26.70
N THR A 131 -12.56 -3.01 26.71
CA THR A 131 -11.39 -2.21 27.10
C THR A 131 -10.43 -1.98 25.94
N GLU A 132 -10.68 -2.61 24.79
CA GLU A 132 -9.77 -2.62 23.64
C GLU A 132 -10.45 -2.08 22.39
N PHE A 133 -9.73 -1.23 21.67
CA PHE A 133 -10.15 -0.73 20.36
C PHE A 133 -9.81 -1.75 19.27
N THR A 134 -10.76 -1.98 18.37
CA THR A 134 -10.54 -2.75 17.13
C THR A 134 -10.35 -1.79 15.97
N TYR A 135 -9.37 -2.08 15.11
CA TYR A 135 -9.01 -1.27 13.95
C TYR A 135 -9.26 -2.04 12.66
N ASP A 136 -10.00 -1.43 11.74
CA ASP A 136 -10.15 -1.91 10.37
C ASP A 136 -9.77 -0.80 9.40
N VAL A 137 -9.19 -1.14 8.25
CA VAL A 137 -8.76 -0.17 7.25
C VAL A 137 -9.34 -0.48 5.88
N LYS A 138 -9.77 0.56 5.18
CA LYS A 138 -10.12 0.53 3.76
C LYS A 138 -9.18 1.47 3.01
N LEU A 139 -8.43 0.94 2.06
CA LEU A 139 -7.63 1.71 1.11
C LEU A 139 -8.19 1.52 -0.29
N VAL A 140 -8.68 2.61 -0.87
CA VAL A 140 -9.23 2.62 -2.22
C VAL A 140 -8.26 3.38 -3.12
N PRO A 141 -7.64 2.75 -4.12
CA PRO A 141 -6.75 3.44 -5.04
C PRO A 141 -7.54 4.24 -6.09
N SER A 142 -6.90 5.23 -6.71
CA SER A 142 -7.39 5.85 -7.94
C SER A 142 -7.32 4.90 -9.14
N SER A 143 -6.36 3.98 -9.11
CA SER A 143 -6.07 2.99 -10.15
C SER A 143 -5.24 1.83 -9.58
N GLY A 144 -5.44 0.61 -10.06
CA GLY A 144 -4.72 -0.56 -9.58
C GLY A 144 -5.34 -1.13 -8.31
N ARG A 145 -4.52 -1.64 -7.38
CA ARG A 145 -4.98 -2.46 -6.26
C ARG A 145 -5.24 -1.66 -4.98
N GLY A 146 -6.17 -2.13 -4.17
CA GLY A 146 -6.56 -1.55 -2.88
C GLY A 146 -6.53 -2.55 -1.75
N VAL A 147 -6.76 -2.09 -0.52
CA VAL A 147 -6.94 -2.95 0.65
C VAL A 147 -8.39 -2.86 1.10
N GLN A 148 -9.21 -3.81 0.68
CA GLN A 148 -10.63 -3.90 0.99
C GLN A 148 -11.17 -5.27 0.57
N THR A 149 -12.28 -5.72 1.15
CA THR A 149 -13.01 -6.87 0.59
C THR A 149 -13.84 -6.45 -0.62
N GLY A 150 -13.86 -7.21 -1.72
CA GLY A 150 -14.73 -6.91 -2.85
C GLY A 150 -14.34 -5.66 -3.66
N SER A 151 -15.32 -5.04 -4.32
CA SER A 151 -15.08 -3.94 -5.29
C SER A 151 -14.75 -2.59 -4.62
N PRO A 152 -13.95 -1.70 -5.27
CA PRO A 152 -13.58 -0.37 -4.76
C PRO A 152 -14.69 0.48 -4.12
N SER A 153 -15.87 0.49 -4.73
CA SER A 153 -16.99 1.32 -4.27
C SER A 153 -17.87 0.66 -3.21
N ALA A 154 -17.95 -0.67 -3.19
CA ALA A 154 -18.85 -1.44 -2.32
C ALA A 154 -18.11 -2.28 -1.25
N GLY A 155 -16.78 -2.21 -1.23
CA GLY A 155 -15.97 -3.07 -0.41
C GLY A 155 -15.97 -2.72 1.07
N ASN A 156 -15.82 -3.73 1.92
CA ASN A 156 -15.72 -3.52 3.37
C ASN A 156 -14.25 -3.37 3.80
N PRO A 157 -13.97 -2.63 4.90
CA PRO A 157 -12.63 -2.54 5.45
C PRO A 157 -12.13 -3.90 5.94
N ILE A 158 -10.81 -4.05 6.00
CA ILE A 158 -10.12 -5.24 6.47
C ILE A 158 -9.61 -5.00 7.89
N ALA A 159 -9.88 -5.93 8.80
CA ALA A 159 -9.36 -5.89 10.16
C ALA A 159 -7.82 -5.94 10.17
N GLU A 160 -7.19 -5.23 11.10
CA GLU A 160 -5.73 -5.18 11.23
C GLU A 160 -5.08 -6.57 11.25
N ALA A 161 -5.66 -7.51 12.00
CA ALA A 161 -5.16 -8.88 12.12
C ALA A 161 -5.17 -9.67 10.79
N ASN A 162 -5.98 -9.24 9.81
CA ASN A 162 -6.14 -9.90 8.52
C ASN A 162 -5.40 -9.17 7.38
N LEU A 163 -4.59 -8.16 7.69
CA LEU A 163 -3.81 -7.41 6.72
C LEU A 163 -2.64 -8.25 6.18
N THR A 164 -2.93 -8.96 5.10
CA THR A 164 -1.95 -9.77 4.36
C THR A 164 -2.01 -9.44 2.87
N ARG A 165 -1.06 -9.98 2.08
CA ARG A 165 -1.06 -9.83 0.61
C ARG A 165 -2.38 -10.25 -0.05
N SER A 166 -3.14 -11.15 0.57
CA SER A 166 -4.44 -11.60 0.06
C SER A 166 -5.56 -10.58 0.29
N ALA A 167 -5.37 -9.61 1.17
CA ALA A 167 -6.30 -8.51 1.38
C ALA A 167 -6.19 -7.43 0.29
N VAL A 168 -5.17 -7.54 -0.58
CA VAL A 168 -4.91 -6.60 -1.67
C VAL A 168 -5.65 -7.07 -2.94
N ASN A 169 -6.70 -6.35 -3.30
CA ASN A 169 -7.60 -6.63 -4.41
C ASN A 169 -7.43 -5.62 -5.55
#